data_AF-A0A847L177-F1
#
_entry.id   AF-A0A847L177-F1
#
_cell.length_a   1.000
_cell.length_b   1.000
_cell.length_c   1.000
_cell.angle_alpha   90.00
_cell.angle_beta   90.00
_cell.angle_gamma   90.00
#
_symmetry.space_group_name_H-M   'P 1'
#
loop_
_entity.id
_entity.type
_entity.pdbx_description
1 polymer ?
#
loop_
_entity_poly.entity_id
_entity_poly.type
_entity_poly.pdbx_seq_one_letter_code
_entity_poly.pdbx_strand_id
1 'polypeptide(L)'
;MKHLSAFLLSIFLFTSCASTIGTVGLENKIKNLSIDMSKEEAFKVVGKNYQVMMASKTKDGNLEVLRYISPNRISYLLYFINGKLIEYHEEIRTSNQQTESKTM
;
A
#
# COMPACT_ATOMS: atom_id res chain seq x y z
N MET A 1 -19.81 41.21 -16.04
CA MET A 1 -19.72 40.29 -14.88
C MET A 1 -20.23 38.86 -15.15
N LYS A 2 -20.44 38.43 -16.41
CA LYS A 2 -20.88 37.06 -16.74
C LYS A 2 -19.72 36.11 -17.12
N HIS A 3 -18.58 36.65 -17.55
CA HIS A 3 -17.40 35.87 -17.95
C HIS A 3 -16.52 35.40 -16.76
N LEU A 4 -16.68 36.01 -15.58
CA LEU A 4 -15.90 35.65 -14.38
C LEU A 4 -16.36 34.32 -13.76
N SER A 5 -17.64 33.97 -13.92
CA SER A 5 -18.23 32.70 -13.47
C SER A 5 -17.74 31.50 -14.28
N ALA A 6 -17.57 31.66 -15.60
CA ALA A 6 -17.13 30.59 -16.48
C ALA A 6 -15.65 30.20 -16.26
N PHE A 7 -14.80 31.16 -15.86
CA PHE A 7 -13.38 30.90 -15.63
C PHE A 7 -13.13 30.11 -14.33
N LEU A 8 -13.96 30.32 -13.31
CA LEU A 8 -13.90 29.59 -12.02
C LEU A 8 -14.34 28.13 -12.14
N LEU A 9 -15.29 27.81 -13.03
CA LEU A 9 -15.73 26.43 -13.29
C LEU A 9 -14.69 25.58 -14.05
N SER A 10 -13.80 26.23 -14.83
CA SER A 10 -12.76 25.53 -15.60
C SER A 10 -11.60 24.99 -14.76
N ILE A 11 -11.37 25.53 -13.55
CA ILE A 11 -10.25 25.14 -12.68
C ILE A 11 -10.55 23.83 -11.92
N PHE A 12 -11.84 23.51 -11.71
CA PHE A 12 -12.26 22.29 -10.99
C PHE A 12 -12.18 21.00 -11.82
N LEU A 13 -11.94 21.07 -13.14
CA LEU A 13 -11.93 19.90 -14.00
C LEU A 13 -10.56 19.19 -14.09
N PHE A 14 -9.49 19.79 -13.56
CA PHE A 14 -8.14 19.19 -13.57
C PHE A 14 -7.74 18.51 -12.26
N THR A 15 -8.59 18.52 -11.23
CA THR A 15 -8.37 17.76 -9.98
C THR A 15 -9.03 16.37 -10.03
N SER A 16 -8.99 15.73 -11.20
CA SER A 16 -9.56 14.40 -11.39
C SER A 16 -8.45 13.40 -11.71
N CYS A 17 -8.36 12.39 -10.84
CA CYS A 17 -7.53 11.19 -10.93
C CYS A 17 -6.03 11.40 -10.67
N ALA A 18 -5.66 11.47 -9.38
CA ALA A 18 -4.39 10.88 -8.94
C ALA A 18 -4.49 9.36 -9.17
N SER A 19 -4.33 8.95 -10.43
CA SER A 19 -4.39 7.56 -10.87
C SER A 19 -3.42 6.75 -10.03
N THR A 20 -3.96 5.85 -9.23
CA THR A 20 -3.25 4.98 -8.29
C THR A 20 -2.47 3.90 -9.05
N ILE A 21 -1.43 4.31 -9.78
CA ILE A 21 -0.37 3.44 -10.33
C ILE A 21 0.58 3.05 -9.18
N GLY A 22 0.02 2.70 -8.01
CA GLY A 22 0.79 2.56 -6.77
C GLY A 22 1.76 1.38 -6.82
N THR A 23 1.33 0.27 -7.44
CA THR A 23 2.02 -1.02 -7.35
C THR A 23 2.73 -1.45 -8.64
N VAL A 24 2.69 -0.65 -9.71
CA VAL A 24 3.54 -0.89 -10.88
C VAL A 24 5.01 -0.69 -10.48
N GLY A 25 5.85 -1.65 -10.83
CA GLY A 25 7.28 -1.67 -10.47
C GLY A 25 7.54 -1.90 -8.97
N LEU A 26 6.59 -2.47 -8.23
CA LEU A 26 6.72 -2.73 -6.79
C LEU A 26 8.00 -3.50 -6.43
N GLU A 27 8.36 -4.52 -7.21
CA GLU A 27 9.59 -5.32 -7.02
C GLU A 27 10.86 -4.46 -7.00
N ASN A 28 10.90 -3.41 -7.82
CA ASN A 28 12.04 -2.49 -7.85
C ASN A 28 11.96 -1.45 -6.73
N LYS A 29 10.75 -0.99 -6.39
CA LYS A 29 10.53 -0.04 -5.30
C LYS A 29 10.88 -0.62 -3.94
N ILE A 30 10.53 -1.89 -3.67
CA ILE A 30 10.82 -2.60 -2.42
C ILE A 30 12.32 -2.59 -2.10
N LYS A 31 13.19 -2.63 -3.11
CA LYS A 31 14.66 -2.57 -2.94
C LYS A 31 15.16 -1.26 -2.34
N ASN A 32 14.33 -0.20 -2.37
CA ASN A 32 14.64 1.11 -1.81
C ASN A 32 14.04 1.31 -0.42
N LEU A 33 13.41 0.29 0.17
CA LEU A 33 13.02 0.31 1.57
C LEU A 33 14.25 0.07 2.46
N SER A 34 14.22 0.67 3.63
CA SER A 34 15.20 0.45 4.69
C SER A 34 14.48 0.28 6.00
N ILE A 35 15.03 -0.57 6.87
CA ILE A 35 14.59 -0.68 8.27
C ILE A 35 14.68 0.70 8.94
N ASP A 36 13.79 0.95 9.90
CA ASP A 36 13.60 2.21 10.63
C ASP A 36 13.02 3.39 9.83
N MET A 37 12.67 3.18 8.56
CA MET A 37 11.81 4.14 7.83
C MET A 37 10.49 4.35 8.58
N SER A 38 10.06 5.60 8.68
CA SER A 38 8.68 5.89 9.05
C SER A 38 7.72 5.34 8.00
N LYS A 39 6.48 5.09 8.43
CA LYS A 39 5.40 4.71 7.53
C LYS A 39 5.24 5.71 6.38
N GLU A 40 5.36 7.01 6.65
CA GLU A 40 5.28 8.05 5.63
C GLU A 40 6.44 7.96 4.61
N GLU A 41 7.66 7.67 5.05
CA GLU A 41 8.80 7.45 4.16
C GLU A 41 8.61 6.19 3.32
N ALA A 42 8.20 5.07 3.93
CA ALA A 42 7.89 3.84 3.21
C ALA A 42 6.79 4.08 2.16
N PHE A 43 5.75 4.85 2.48
CA PHE A 43 4.68 5.20 1.54
C PHE A 43 5.14 6.08 0.38
N LYS A 44 6.18 6.91 0.56
CA LYS A 44 6.79 7.64 -0.56
C LYS A 44 7.53 6.69 -1.51
N VAL A 45 8.06 5.57 -1.01
CA VAL A 45 8.76 4.56 -1.81
C VAL A 45 7.78 3.63 -2.54
N VAL A 46 6.88 2.97 -1.81
CA VAL A 46 6.02 1.90 -2.36
C VAL A 46 4.59 2.35 -2.69
N GLY A 47 4.24 3.58 -2.34
CA GLY A 47 2.90 4.13 -2.53
C GLY A 47 1.92 3.77 -1.41
N LYS A 48 0.67 4.24 -1.58
CA LYS A 48 -0.41 4.11 -0.58
C LYS A 48 -1.49 3.08 -0.95
N ASN A 49 -1.26 2.29 -2.01
CA ASN A 49 -2.20 1.25 -2.42
C ASN A 49 -1.83 -0.07 -1.74
N TYR A 50 -2.31 -0.27 -0.52
CA TYR A 50 -2.04 -1.43 0.33
C TYR A 50 -3.32 -1.96 0.99
N GLN A 51 -3.26 -3.20 1.47
CA GLN A 51 -4.26 -3.81 2.34
C GLN A 51 -3.72 -3.86 3.77
N VAL A 52 -4.56 -3.59 4.76
CA VAL A 52 -4.21 -3.82 6.17
C VAL A 52 -4.48 -5.28 6.50
N MET A 53 -3.44 -6.04 6.86
CA MET A 53 -3.56 -7.46 7.21
C MET A 53 -3.74 -7.65 8.71
N MET A 54 -3.11 -6.79 9.51
CA MET A 54 -3.16 -6.85 10.97
C MET A 54 -2.90 -5.46 11.56
N ALA A 55 -3.59 -5.16 12.65
CA ALA A 55 -3.26 -4.07 13.56
C ALA A 55 -3.51 -4.56 14.98
N SER A 56 -2.51 -4.47 15.86
CA SER A 56 -2.60 -5.01 17.22
C SER A 56 -1.71 -4.24 18.20
N LYS A 57 -2.10 -4.23 19.48
CA LYS A 57 -1.22 -3.79 20.58
C LYS A 57 -0.40 -4.98 21.04
N THR A 58 0.93 -4.86 20.96
CA THR A 58 1.88 -5.87 21.43
C THR A 58 2.70 -5.32 22.60
N LYS A 59 3.47 -6.17 23.27
CA LYS A 59 4.41 -5.74 24.32
C LYS A 59 5.49 -4.77 23.80
N ASP A 60 5.83 -4.86 22.50
CA ASP A 60 6.88 -4.06 21.86
C ASP A 60 6.32 -2.76 21.23
N GLY A 61 4.98 -2.62 21.20
CA GLY A 61 4.28 -1.44 20.69
C GLY A 61 3.08 -1.76 19.81
N ASN A 62 2.58 -0.74 19.11
CA ASN A 62 1.50 -0.87 18.15
C ASN A 62 2.05 -1.52 16.87
N LEU A 63 1.70 -2.79 16.63
CA LEU A 63 2.05 -3.54 15.44
C LEU A 63 1.03 -3.28 14.34
N GLU A 64 1.50 -3.04 13.12
CA GLU A 64 0.70 -3.02 11.91
C GLU A 64 1.39 -3.81 10.80
N VAL A 65 0.62 -4.63 10.07
CA VAL A 65 1.12 -5.40 8.93
C VAL A 65 0.34 -4.99 7.69
N LEU A 66 1.05 -4.50 6.68
CA LEU A 66 0.49 -4.03 5.42
C LEU A 66 0.89 -4.95 4.29
N ARG A 67 -0.03 -5.18 3.36
CA ARG A 67 0.19 -6.01 2.18
C ARG A 67 0.10 -5.20 0.91
N TYR A 68 1.13 -5.29 0.10
CA TYR A 68 1.18 -4.69 -1.24
C TYR A 68 1.10 -5.80 -2.27
N ILE A 69 0.25 -5.63 -3.29
CA ILE A 69 0.07 -6.60 -4.37
C ILE A 69 0.45 -5.94 -5.69
N SER A 70 1.45 -6.46 -6.37
CA SER A 70 1.82 -6.02 -7.71
C SER A 70 0.84 -6.56 -8.78
N PRO A 71 0.78 -5.95 -9.96
CA PRO A 71 -0.05 -6.44 -11.07
C PRO A 71 0.24 -7.89 -11.49
N ASN A 72 1.49 -8.36 -11.37
CA ASN A 72 1.87 -9.75 -11.62
C ASN A 72 1.64 -10.68 -10.41
N ARG A 73 0.83 -10.25 -9.43
CA ARG A 73 0.36 -11.04 -8.28
C ARG A 73 1.42 -11.41 -7.24
N ILE A 74 2.65 -10.92 -7.39
CA ILE A 74 3.64 -10.95 -6.31
C ILE A 74 3.13 -10.04 -5.19
N SER A 75 3.26 -10.50 -3.95
CA SER A 75 2.80 -9.74 -2.79
C SER A 75 3.94 -9.54 -1.81
N TYR A 76 3.97 -8.39 -1.14
CA TYR A 76 4.95 -8.08 -0.12
C TYR A 76 4.24 -7.70 1.17
N LEU A 77 4.77 -8.16 2.30
CA LEU A 77 4.33 -7.76 3.62
C LEU A 77 5.34 -6.77 4.20
N LEU A 78 4.84 -5.67 4.76
CA LEU A 78 5.62 -4.68 5.51
C LEU A 78 5.07 -4.65 6.94
N TYR A 79 5.98 -4.81 7.90
CA TYR A 79 5.67 -4.83 9.33
C TYR A 79 6.16 -3.54 9.98
N PHE A 80 5.26 -2.88 10.70
CA PHE A 80 5.55 -1.65 11.41
C PHE A 80 5.31 -1.83 12.91
N ILE A 81 6.24 -1.37 13.74
CA ILE A 81 6.01 -1.17 15.18
C ILE A 81 6.10 0.33 15.47
N ASN A 82 5.06 0.87 16.10
CA ASN A 82 4.97 2.31 16.42
C ASN A 82 5.23 3.22 15.20
N GLY A 83 4.79 2.79 14.02
CA GLY A 83 4.97 3.52 12.76
C GLY A 83 6.36 3.42 12.13
N LYS A 84 7.26 2.59 12.65
CA LYS A 84 8.60 2.32 12.09
C LYS A 84 8.66 0.95 11.42
N LEU A 85 9.20 0.90 10.20
CA LEU A 85 9.37 -0.32 9.42
C LEU A 85 10.42 -1.22 10.09
N ILE A 86 10.02 -2.39 10.57
CA ILE A 86 10.90 -3.34 11.27
C ILE A 86 11.24 -4.57 10.43
N GLU A 87 10.40 -4.91 9.45
CA GLU A 87 10.57 -6.08 8.59
C GLU A 87 9.78 -5.90 7.29
N TYR A 88 10.31 -6.43 6.20
CA TYR A 88 9.56 -6.59 4.96
C TYR A 88 10.08 -7.79 4.16
N HIS A 89 9.16 -8.51 3.51
CA HIS A 89 9.50 -9.67 2.67
C HIS A 89 8.41 -9.96 1.65
N GLU A 90 8.73 -10.77 0.64
CA GLU A 90 7.74 -11.34 -0.27
C GLU A 90 6.83 -12.31 0.49
N GLU A 91 5.51 -12.21 0.29
CA GLU A 91 4.52 -13.11 0.85
C GLU A 91 4.54 -14.44 0.08
N ILE A 92 5.06 -15.48 0.72
CA ILE A 92 5.06 -16.84 0.16
C ILE A 92 3.64 -17.42 0.31
N ARG A 93 2.92 -17.56 -0.80
CA ARG A 93 1.62 -18.26 -0.82
C ARG A 93 1.84 -19.73 -1.12
N THR A 94 1.77 -20.59 -0.10
CA THR A 94 1.63 -22.03 -0.32
C THR A 94 0.23 -22.33 -0.86
N SER A 95 0.14 -23.05 -1.98
CA SER A 95 -1.06 -23.30 -2.78
C SER A 95 -2.15 -24.17 -2.11
N ASN A 96 -2.15 -24.34 -0.80
CA ASN A 96 -2.97 -25.35 -0.12
C ASN A 96 -4.34 -24.86 0.36
N GLN A 97 -4.83 -23.68 -0.06
CA GLN A 97 -6.15 -23.16 0.34
C GLN A 97 -7.22 -23.18 -0.75
N GLN A 98 -7.03 -23.96 -1.82
CA GLN A 98 -8.05 -24.10 -2.88
C GLN A 98 -8.88 -25.39 -2.81
N THR A 99 -8.81 -26.16 -1.72
CA THR A 99 -9.49 -27.47 -1.58
C THR A 99 -10.48 -27.56 -0.40
N GLU A 100 -11.12 -26.45 0.00
CA GLU A 100 -12.22 -26.52 1.00
C GLU A 100 -13.52 -25.83 0.59
N SER A 101 -13.65 -25.41 -0.68
CA SER A 101 -14.92 -24.87 -1.23
C SER A 101 -15.52 -25.77 -2.32
N LYS A 102 -15.33 -27.09 -2.22
CA LYS A 102 -16.01 -28.08 -3.08
C LYS A 102 -16.43 -29.32 -2.29
N THR A 103 -17.07 -29.12 -1.14
CA THR A 103 -18.02 -30.11 -0.57
C THR A 103 -18.79 -29.46 0.58
N MET A 104 -19.92 -28.84 0.23
CA MET A 104 -21.15 -28.88 1.02
C MET A 104 -22.33 -28.63 0.09
#